data_AF-V7CRS8-F1
#
_entry.id   AF-V7CRS8-F1
#
_cell.length_a   1.000
_cell.length_b   1.000
_cell.length_c   1.000
_cell.angle_alpha   90.00
_cell.angle_beta   90.00
_cell.angle_gamma   90.00
#
_symmetry.space_group_name_H-M   'P 1'
#
loop_
_entity.id
_entity.type
_entity.pdbx_description
1 polymer ?
#
loop_
_entity_poly.entity_id
_entity_poly.type
_entity_poly.pdbx_seq_one_letter_code
_entity_poly.pdbx_strand_id
1 'polypeptide(L)'
;MKTGLMMDIVVGSSLVGMYAKCNALEKAMWLFNDMPQKDVACWNTVISCYYQSGNFEEALQYFSLMRKFEFETDSVTITTAIFSCARLLDLNRGMEIHKELINSGSLLDSFVTSALVEMYGRCDHLEKALEVFEQMPKKTIVAWNSLISGYGLRGDSISCIQLLKRMNSERVKPTLTTLSSSLMVCSRSARLLEGKFVHGYIIRNRIQPDVFINNSLMDLYFKCGRVGLAENIFKLIPKSKVVYWNVMISG
;
A
#
# COMPACT_ATOMS: atom_id res chain seq x y z
N MET A 1 -26.57 -29.70 17.15
CA MET A 1 -26.36 -29.33 15.73
C MET A 1 -24.87 -29.25 15.35
N LYS A 2 -23.97 -29.94 16.09
CA LYS A 2 -22.59 -29.50 16.34
C LYS A 2 -21.47 -30.43 15.81
N THR A 3 -21.74 -31.40 14.94
CA THR A 3 -20.68 -32.38 14.57
C THR A 3 -20.62 -32.77 13.09
N GLY A 4 -21.71 -32.66 12.32
CA GLY A 4 -21.69 -33.07 10.90
C GLY A 4 -21.04 -32.06 9.96
N LEU A 5 -21.29 -30.76 10.15
CA LEU A 5 -20.87 -29.71 9.22
C LEU A 5 -19.37 -29.38 9.28
N MET A 6 -18.71 -29.66 10.41
CA MET A 6 -17.25 -29.42 10.60
C MET A 6 -16.38 -30.57 10.08
N MET A 7 -16.97 -31.73 9.78
CA MET A 7 -16.27 -32.84 9.13
C MET A 7 -15.99 -32.53 7.64
N ASP A 8 -16.83 -31.71 7.03
CA ASP A 8 -16.65 -31.28 5.64
C ASP A 8 -15.71 -30.08 5.58
N ILE A 9 -14.55 -30.28 4.97
CA ILE A 9 -13.50 -29.27 4.87
C ILE A 9 -13.98 -28.00 4.14
N VAL A 10 -14.80 -28.14 3.12
CA VAL A 10 -15.30 -27.01 2.30
C VAL A 10 -16.28 -26.18 3.10
N VAL A 11 -17.19 -26.83 3.82
CA VAL A 11 -18.16 -26.15 4.70
C VAL A 11 -17.44 -25.47 5.87
N GLY A 12 -16.49 -26.16 6.51
CA GLY A 12 -15.67 -25.59 7.59
C GLY A 12 -14.91 -24.34 7.13
N SER A 13 -14.19 -24.42 6.01
CA SER A 13 -13.46 -23.30 5.41
C SER A 13 -14.39 -22.12 5.07
N SER A 14 -15.57 -22.40 4.53
CA SER A 14 -16.57 -21.39 4.20
C SER A 14 -17.13 -20.67 5.44
N LEU A 15 -17.37 -21.41 6.54
CA LEU A 15 -17.83 -20.84 7.80
C LEU A 15 -16.76 -19.97 8.46
N VAL A 16 -15.49 -20.41 8.48
CA VAL A 16 -14.37 -19.59 8.94
C VAL A 16 -14.32 -18.27 8.16
N GLY A 17 -14.43 -18.34 6.83
CA GLY A 17 -14.47 -17.15 5.96
C GLY A 17 -15.66 -16.23 6.22
N MET A 18 -16.83 -16.79 6.50
CA MET A 18 -18.02 -16.00 6.86
C MET A 18 -17.82 -15.26 8.18
N TYR A 19 -17.37 -15.94 9.24
CA TYR A 19 -17.15 -15.29 10.54
C TYR A 19 -16.02 -14.25 10.49
N ALA A 20 -14.95 -14.54 9.75
CA ALA A 20 -13.87 -13.59 9.49
C ALA A 20 -14.38 -12.29 8.84
N LYS A 21 -15.21 -12.41 7.79
CA LYS A 21 -15.81 -11.26 7.10
C LYS A 21 -16.80 -10.47 7.95
N CYS A 22 -17.44 -11.10 8.93
CA CYS A 22 -18.31 -10.44 9.91
C CYS A 22 -17.55 -9.85 11.10
N ASN A 23 -16.23 -9.71 11.02
CA ASN A 23 -15.35 -9.21 12.08
C ASN A 23 -15.48 -10.00 13.41
N ALA A 24 -15.87 -11.27 13.32
CA ALA A 24 -16.03 -12.19 14.45
C ALA A 24 -14.82 -13.14 14.51
N LEU A 25 -13.62 -12.57 14.62
CA LEU A 25 -12.34 -13.28 14.55
C LEU A 25 -12.27 -14.43 15.56
N GLU A 26 -12.68 -14.22 16.81
CA GLU A 26 -12.67 -15.27 17.84
C GLU A 26 -13.47 -16.51 17.43
N LYS A 27 -14.64 -16.32 16.80
CA LYS A 27 -15.47 -17.44 16.33
C LYS A 27 -14.85 -18.12 15.12
N ALA A 28 -14.27 -17.34 14.20
CA ALA A 28 -13.54 -17.88 13.05
C ALA A 28 -12.36 -18.75 13.52
N MET A 29 -11.61 -18.29 14.52
CA MET A 29 -10.48 -19.03 15.09
C MET A 29 -10.91 -20.27 15.87
N TRP A 30 -12.01 -20.18 16.64
CA TRP A 30 -12.58 -21.32 17.32
C TRP A 30 -12.94 -22.44 16.32
N LEU A 31 -13.64 -22.07 15.23
CA LEU A 31 -13.98 -23.01 14.15
C LEU A 31 -12.73 -23.60 13.49
N PHE A 32 -11.78 -22.73 13.12
CA PHE A 32 -10.54 -23.17 12.49
C PHE A 32 -9.78 -24.19 13.35
N ASN A 33 -9.69 -23.94 14.66
CA ASN A 33 -9.00 -24.85 15.58
C ASN A 33 -9.75 -26.19 15.76
N ASP A 34 -11.08 -26.17 15.73
CA ASP A 34 -11.94 -27.36 15.88
C ASP A 34 -12.00 -28.23 14.60
N MET A 35 -11.63 -27.67 13.43
CA MET A 35 -11.61 -28.43 12.17
C MET A 35 -10.57 -29.57 12.17
N PRO A 36 -10.98 -30.83 11.94
CA PRO A 36 -10.08 -31.99 11.95
C PRO A 36 -9.13 -32.02 10.75
N GLN A 37 -9.57 -31.47 9.62
CA GLN A 37 -8.75 -31.27 8.43
C GLN A 37 -8.82 -29.82 7.97
N LYS A 38 -7.72 -29.32 7.45
CA LYS A 38 -7.53 -27.93 7.01
C LYS A 38 -6.96 -27.95 5.60
N ASP A 39 -7.45 -27.08 4.74
CA ASP A 39 -6.93 -26.85 3.39
C ASP A 39 -6.22 -25.49 3.30
N VAL A 40 -5.58 -25.21 2.16
CA VAL A 40 -4.92 -23.92 1.92
C VAL A 40 -5.89 -22.74 2.06
N ALA A 41 -7.15 -22.91 1.68
CA ALA A 41 -8.16 -21.85 1.72
C ALA A 41 -8.49 -21.40 3.16
N CYS A 42 -8.61 -22.31 4.13
CA CYS A 42 -8.85 -21.95 5.52
C CYS A 42 -7.65 -21.24 6.15
N TRP A 43 -6.42 -21.68 5.86
CA TRP A 43 -5.19 -21.00 6.30
C TRP A 43 -5.12 -19.57 5.75
N ASN A 44 -5.31 -19.41 4.44
CA ASN A 44 -5.33 -18.10 3.78
C ASN A 44 -6.38 -17.17 4.39
N THR A 45 -7.55 -17.70 4.69
CA THR A 45 -8.64 -16.96 5.33
C THR A 45 -8.23 -16.44 6.70
N VAL A 46 -7.66 -17.29 7.54
CA VAL A 46 -7.21 -16.92 8.90
C VAL A 46 -6.09 -15.88 8.84
N ILE A 47 -5.06 -16.12 8.03
CA ILE A 47 -3.91 -15.22 7.88
C ILE A 47 -4.37 -13.85 7.37
N SER A 48 -5.24 -13.83 6.35
CA SER A 48 -5.82 -12.58 5.81
C SER A 48 -6.69 -11.86 6.83
N CYS A 49 -7.45 -12.59 7.65
CA CYS A 49 -8.30 -12.00 8.67
C CYS A 49 -7.47 -11.30 9.75
N TYR A 50 -6.42 -11.96 10.26
CA TYR A 50 -5.49 -11.33 11.20
C TYR A 50 -4.85 -10.06 10.62
N TYR A 51 -4.38 -10.11 9.36
CA TYR A 51 -3.84 -8.94 8.68
C TYR A 51 -4.87 -7.79 8.57
N GLN A 52 -6.10 -8.09 8.15
CA GLN A 52 -7.17 -7.08 8.01
C GLN A 52 -7.60 -6.48 9.34
N SER A 53 -7.56 -7.27 10.43
CA SER A 53 -7.82 -6.79 11.79
C SER A 53 -6.66 -6.02 12.42
N GLY A 54 -5.51 -5.90 11.74
CA GLY A 54 -4.33 -5.19 12.23
C GLY A 54 -3.39 -6.03 13.12
N ASN A 55 -3.69 -7.31 13.27
CA ASN A 55 -2.94 -8.28 14.08
C ASN A 55 -1.85 -8.94 13.21
N PHE A 56 -0.84 -8.16 12.82
CA PHE A 56 0.15 -8.55 11.82
C PHE A 56 1.11 -9.64 12.31
N GLU A 57 1.42 -9.66 13.60
CA GLU A 57 2.32 -10.66 14.20
C GLU A 57 1.65 -12.04 14.19
N GLU A 58 0.37 -12.10 14.56
CA GLU A 58 -0.44 -13.32 14.49
C GLU A 58 -0.55 -13.81 13.04
N ALA A 59 -0.74 -12.91 12.07
CA ALA A 59 -0.73 -13.30 10.65
C ALA A 59 0.60 -14.00 10.26
N LEU A 60 1.75 -13.50 10.73
CA LEU A 60 3.06 -14.13 10.50
C LEU A 60 3.26 -15.43 11.27
N GLN A 61 2.70 -15.54 12.48
CA GLN A 61 2.70 -16.78 13.25
C GLN A 61 1.91 -17.88 12.53
N TYR A 62 0.70 -17.58 12.03
CA TYR A 62 -0.10 -18.53 11.27
C TYR A 62 0.52 -18.88 9.91
N PHE A 63 1.17 -17.92 9.24
CA PHE A 63 1.98 -18.20 8.05
C PHE A 63 3.12 -19.19 8.36
N SER A 64 3.82 -19.01 9.49
CA SER A 64 4.89 -19.92 9.91
C SER A 64 4.37 -21.29 10.31
N LEU A 65 3.20 -21.35 10.96
CA LEU A 65 2.52 -22.61 11.28
C LEU A 65 2.10 -23.35 10.01
N MET A 66 1.49 -22.66 9.03
CA MET A 66 1.11 -23.24 7.74
C MET A 66 2.31 -23.91 7.05
N ARG A 67 3.46 -23.22 6.99
CA ARG A 67 4.71 -23.77 6.45
C ARG A 67 5.24 -24.95 7.26
N LYS A 68 5.17 -24.90 8.60
CA LYS A 68 5.59 -25.99 9.49
C LYS A 68 4.77 -27.26 9.29
N PHE A 69 3.49 -27.13 8.93
CA PHE A 69 2.62 -28.25 8.57
C PHE A 69 2.71 -28.62 7.08
N GLU A 70 3.71 -28.12 6.36
CA GLU A 70 4.02 -28.45 4.96
C GLU A 70 2.87 -28.15 3.98
N PHE A 71 2.00 -27.19 4.30
CA PHE A 71 1.01 -26.70 3.36
C PHE A 71 1.65 -25.79 2.31
N GLU A 72 1.27 -25.99 1.04
CA GLU A 72 1.71 -25.13 -0.06
C GLU A 72 1.19 -23.70 0.15
N THR A 73 2.11 -22.73 0.09
CA THR A 73 1.76 -21.31 0.14
C THR A 73 1.50 -20.79 -1.26
N ASP A 74 0.44 -20.01 -1.41
CA ASP A 74 0.12 -19.34 -2.68
C ASP A 74 0.51 -17.86 -2.64
N SER A 75 0.29 -17.17 -3.76
CA SER A 75 0.62 -15.75 -3.88
C SER A 75 -0.16 -14.89 -2.87
N VAL A 76 -1.36 -15.30 -2.45
CA VAL A 76 -2.16 -14.59 -1.45
C VAL A 76 -1.53 -14.73 -0.07
N THR A 77 -1.13 -15.95 0.33
CA THR A 77 -0.45 -16.18 1.61
C THR A 77 0.84 -15.37 1.70
N ILE A 78 1.67 -15.48 0.67
CA ILE A 78 3.00 -14.85 0.61
C ILE A 78 2.87 -13.33 0.63
N THR A 79 1.98 -12.77 -0.20
CA THR A 79 1.73 -11.33 -0.27
C THR A 79 1.26 -10.80 1.09
N THR A 80 0.37 -11.52 1.77
CA THR A 80 -0.12 -11.12 3.10
C THR A 80 0.99 -11.15 4.14
N ALA A 81 1.84 -12.18 4.13
CA ALA A 81 2.99 -12.26 5.03
C ALA A 81 3.97 -11.10 4.80
N ILE A 82 4.30 -10.78 3.55
CA ILE A 82 5.19 -9.66 3.22
C ILE A 82 4.58 -8.32 3.66
N PHE A 83 3.28 -8.11 3.44
CA PHE A 83 2.61 -6.92 3.92
C PHE A 83 2.60 -6.83 5.45
N SER A 84 2.43 -7.94 6.17
CA SER A 84 2.57 -7.96 7.63
C SER A 84 3.98 -7.53 8.06
N CYS A 85 5.05 -8.01 7.41
CA CYS A 85 6.41 -7.52 7.65
C CYS A 85 6.53 -6.01 7.39
N ALA A 86 5.94 -5.52 6.28
CA ALA A 86 5.93 -4.10 5.94
C ALA A 86 5.21 -3.24 7.00
N ARG A 87 4.13 -3.76 7.59
CA ARG A 87 3.36 -3.10 8.65
C ARG A 87 4.08 -3.09 10.00
N LEU A 88 4.84 -4.14 10.29
CA LEU A 88 5.65 -4.28 11.50
C LEU A 88 7.03 -3.61 11.39
N LEU A 89 7.41 -3.14 10.19
CA LEU A 89 8.77 -2.70 9.88
C LEU A 89 9.82 -3.80 10.13
N ASP A 90 9.43 -5.07 9.98
CA ASP A 90 10.29 -6.23 10.19
C ASP A 90 11.03 -6.58 8.89
N LEU A 91 12.13 -5.87 8.66
CA LEU A 91 12.99 -6.07 7.51
C LEU A 91 13.61 -7.47 7.46
N ASN A 92 13.98 -8.04 8.62
CA ASN A 92 14.70 -9.30 8.67
C ASN A 92 13.82 -10.44 8.16
N ARG A 93 12.59 -10.57 8.69
CA ARG A 93 11.63 -11.57 8.20
C ARG A 93 11.26 -11.33 6.75
N GLY A 94 11.09 -10.07 6.34
CA GLY A 94 10.84 -9.72 4.94
C GLY A 94 11.96 -10.15 4.00
N MET A 95 13.22 -10.01 4.42
CA MET A 95 14.40 -10.47 3.66
C MET A 95 14.52 -11.99 3.60
N GLU A 96 14.18 -12.70 4.67
CA GLU A 96 14.12 -14.16 4.68
C GLU A 96 13.09 -14.67 3.66
N ILE A 97 11.86 -14.13 3.70
CA ILE A 97 10.82 -14.46 2.73
C ILE A 97 11.29 -14.13 1.30
N HIS A 98 11.89 -12.96 1.07
CA HIS A 98 12.41 -12.61 -0.26
C HIS A 98 13.46 -13.62 -0.76
N LYS A 99 14.39 -14.04 0.10
CA LYS A 99 15.42 -15.03 -0.26
C LYS A 99 14.79 -16.39 -0.63
N GLU A 100 13.77 -16.82 0.10
CA GLU A 100 13.01 -18.03 -0.23
C GLU A 100 12.36 -17.93 -1.61
N LEU A 101 11.75 -16.78 -1.94
CA LEU A 101 11.09 -16.54 -3.22
C LEU A 101 12.03 -16.53 -4.42
N ILE A 102 13.27 -16.07 -4.23
CA ILE A 102 14.34 -16.17 -5.24
C ILE A 102 14.61 -17.65 -5.54
N ASN A 103 14.73 -18.48 -4.50
CA ASN A 103 15.06 -19.90 -4.65
C ASN A 103 13.90 -20.72 -5.26
N SER A 104 12.64 -20.32 -5.02
CA SER A 104 11.46 -21.00 -5.56
C SER A 104 11.04 -20.55 -6.97
N GLY A 105 11.64 -19.46 -7.49
CA GLY A 105 11.25 -18.88 -8.78
C GLY A 105 9.93 -18.09 -8.74
N SER A 106 9.39 -17.81 -7.54
CA SER A 106 8.09 -17.14 -7.36
C SER A 106 8.11 -15.62 -7.63
N LEU A 107 9.27 -15.05 -7.98
CA LEU A 107 9.43 -13.60 -8.28
C LEU A 107 8.78 -13.14 -9.60
N LEU A 108 8.20 -14.06 -10.38
CA LEU A 108 7.45 -13.69 -11.59
C LEU A 108 6.06 -13.11 -11.28
N ASP A 109 5.55 -13.32 -10.07
CA ASP A 109 4.24 -12.80 -9.66
C ASP A 109 4.31 -11.30 -9.35
N SER A 110 3.49 -10.52 -10.06
CA SER A 110 3.47 -9.06 -9.92
C SER A 110 2.90 -8.58 -8.58
N PHE A 111 2.04 -9.36 -7.92
CA PHE A 111 1.51 -9.02 -6.59
C PHE A 111 2.57 -9.26 -5.52
N VAL A 112 3.26 -10.41 -5.56
CA VAL A 112 4.34 -10.74 -4.63
C VAL A 112 5.47 -9.71 -4.72
N THR A 113 5.93 -9.39 -5.94
CA THR A 113 6.97 -8.38 -6.14
C THR A 113 6.51 -6.97 -5.75
N SER A 114 5.23 -6.62 -5.94
CA SER A 114 4.70 -5.35 -5.44
C SER A 114 4.71 -5.26 -3.91
N ALA A 115 4.40 -6.38 -3.23
CA ALA A 115 4.46 -6.45 -1.77
C ALA A 115 5.90 -6.30 -1.28
N LEU A 116 6.88 -6.90 -1.97
CA LEU A 116 8.30 -6.71 -1.65
C LEU A 116 8.75 -5.26 -1.81
N VAL A 117 8.33 -4.58 -2.88
CA VAL A 117 8.60 -3.14 -3.08
C VAL A 117 8.00 -2.31 -1.93
N GLU A 118 6.77 -2.59 -1.51
CA GLU A 118 6.16 -1.93 -0.35
C GLU A 118 6.93 -2.22 0.96
N MET A 119 7.29 -3.47 1.20
CA MET A 119 8.02 -3.88 2.40
C MET A 119 9.37 -3.17 2.51
N TYR A 120 10.19 -3.24 1.46
CA TYR A 120 11.47 -2.52 1.45
C TYR A 120 11.30 -1.01 1.54
N GLY A 121 10.29 -0.45 0.86
CA GLY A 121 10.00 0.99 0.92
C GLY A 121 9.60 1.46 2.32
N ARG A 122 8.77 0.70 3.05
CA ARG A 122 8.38 1.01 4.43
C ARG A 122 9.52 0.83 5.42
N CYS A 123 10.38 -0.17 5.21
CA CYS A 123 11.56 -0.41 6.03
C CYS A 123 12.74 0.51 5.69
N ASP A 124 12.52 1.60 4.96
CA ASP A 124 13.53 2.59 4.57
C ASP A 124 14.71 2.00 3.77
N HIS A 125 14.47 0.98 2.95
CA HIS A 125 15.45 0.36 2.06
C HIS A 125 15.06 0.59 0.59
N LEU A 126 14.97 1.87 0.18
CA LEU A 126 14.47 2.26 -1.14
C LEU A 126 15.32 1.76 -2.30
N GLU A 127 16.62 1.58 -2.09
CA GLU A 127 17.53 1.06 -3.10
C GLU A 127 17.16 -0.39 -3.46
N LYS A 128 16.94 -1.25 -2.45
CA LYS A 128 16.42 -2.62 -2.67
C LYS A 128 14.99 -2.62 -3.22
N ALA A 129 14.15 -1.69 -2.76
CA ALA A 129 12.80 -1.54 -3.31
C ALA A 129 12.85 -1.23 -4.82
N LEU A 130 13.76 -0.35 -5.23
CA LEU A 130 13.97 -0.01 -6.64
C LEU A 130 14.54 -1.18 -7.44
N GLU A 131 15.49 -1.93 -6.89
CA GLU A 131 16.02 -3.15 -7.52
C GLU A 131 14.92 -4.17 -7.82
N VAL A 132 14.06 -4.46 -6.84
CA VAL A 132 12.91 -5.37 -7.03
C VAL A 132 11.95 -4.79 -8.07
N PHE A 133 11.67 -3.49 -8.00
CA PHE A 133 10.78 -2.80 -8.94
C PHE A 133 11.27 -2.84 -10.39
N GLU A 134 12.57 -2.73 -10.63
CA GLU A 134 13.14 -2.85 -11.97
C GLU A 134 12.99 -4.25 -12.55
N GLN A 135 13.08 -5.28 -11.71
CA GLN A 135 12.96 -6.68 -12.11
C GLN A 135 11.51 -7.12 -12.34
N MET A 136 10.51 -6.32 -11.96
CA MET A 136 9.10 -6.65 -12.15
C MET A 136 8.75 -6.77 -13.65
N PRO A 137 8.15 -7.89 -14.09
CA PRO A 137 7.66 -8.04 -15.46
C PRO A 137 6.58 -7.01 -15.81
N LYS A 138 5.73 -6.70 -14.81
CA LYS A 138 4.67 -5.69 -14.91
C LYS A 138 4.61 -4.87 -13.62
N LYS A 139 5.05 -3.61 -13.71
CA LYS A 139 4.99 -2.65 -12.61
C LYS A 139 3.54 -2.31 -12.26
N THR A 140 3.12 -2.60 -11.03
CA THR A 140 1.75 -2.32 -10.57
C THR A 140 1.65 -0.90 -10.01
N ILE A 141 0.42 -0.37 -9.93
CA ILE A 141 0.15 0.92 -9.29
C ILE A 141 0.60 0.92 -7.82
N VAL A 142 0.47 -0.23 -7.13
CA VAL A 142 0.93 -0.38 -5.75
C VAL A 142 2.44 -0.17 -5.66
N ALA A 143 3.22 -0.83 -6.53
CA ALA A 143 4.67 -0.70 -6.52
C ALA A 143 5.14 0.74 -6.85
N TRP A 144 4.51 1.40 -7.83
CA TRP A 144 4.75 2.81 -8.13
C TRP A 144 4.49 3.71 -6.92
N ASN A 145 3.34 3.54 -6.27
CA ASN A 145 2.94 4.33 -5.12
C ASN A 145 3.86 4.09 -3.92
N SER A 146 4.32 2.85 -3.71
CA SER A 146 5.26 2.50 -2.66
C SER A 146 6.59 3.24 -2.82
N LEU A 147 7.18 3.24 -4.02
CA LEU A 147 8.42 3.99 -4.26
C LEU A 147 8.24 5.50 -4.13
N ILE A 148 7.20 6.06 -4.77
CA ILE A 148 6.94 7.51 -4.72
C ILE A 148 6.69 7.97 -3.27
N SER A 149 5.93 7.19 -2.49
CA SER A 149 5.71 7.46 -1.07
C SER A 149 7.00 7.34 -0.27
N GLY A 150 7.80 6.31 -0.52
CA GLY A 150 9.08 6.07 0.16
C GLY A 150 10.06 7.24 -0.03
N TYR A 151 10.32 7.64 -1.28
CA TYR A 151 11.12 8.84 -1.56
C TYR A 151 10.49 10.11 -0.98
N GLY A 152 9.17 10.19 -0.96
CA GLY A 152 8.44 11.32 -0.40
C GLY A 152 8.63 11.48 1.10
N LEU A 153 8.68 10.36 1.84
CA LEU A 153 8.96 10.36 3.27
C LEU A 153 10.39 10.83 3.59
N ARG A 154 11.37 10.49 2.72
CA ARG A 154 12.74 11.03 2.79
C ARG A 154 12.85 12.51 2.38
N GLY A 155 11.79 13.09 1.81
CA GLY A 155 11.81 14.46 1.29
C GLY A 155 12.52 14.59 -0.06
N ASP A 156 12.80 13.48 -0.75
CA ASP A 156 13.43 13.48 -2.06
C ASP A 156 12.41 13.77 -3.17
N SER A 157 12.07 15.05 -3.29
CA SER A 157 11.16 15.55 -4.33
C SER A 157 11.65 15.27 -5.75
N ILE A 158 12.96 15.19 -5.98
CA ILE A 158 13.50 14.95 -7.32
C ILE A 158 13.17 13.53 -7.76
N SER A 159 13.50 12.54 -6.92
CA SER A 159 13.22 11.12 -7.21
C SER A 159 11.71 10.86 -7.31
N CYS A 160 10.88 11.45 -6.44
CA CYS A 160 9.42 11.36 -6.56
C CYS A 160 8.92 11.81 -7.94
N ILE A 161 9.43 12.92 -8.44
CA ILE A 161 8.96 13.53 -9.69
C ILE A 161 9.52 12.78 -10.90
N GLN A 162 10.74 12.27 -10.83
CA GLN A 162 11.30 11.38 -11.84
C GLN A 162 10.46 10.10 -11.96
N LEU A 163 10.10 9.47 -10.84
CA LEU A 163 9.21 8.31 -10.82
C LEU A 163 7.83 8.66 -11.37
N LEU A 164 7.25 9.81 -11.00
CA LEU A 164 5.95 10.24 -11.52
C LEU A 164 5.98 10.49 -13.04
N LYS A 165 7.05 11.09 -13.56
CA LYS A 165 7.28 11.27 -15.01
C LYS A 165 7.37 9.92 -15.71
N ARG A 166 8.14 8.99 -15.13
CA ARG A 166 8.31 7.65 -15.68
C ARG A 166 7.00 6.86 -15.68
N MET A 167 6.25 6.88 -14.57
CA MET A 167 4.92 6.29 -14.43
C MET A 167 3.99 6.74 -15.57
N ASN A 168 3.96 8.04 -15.85
CA ASN A 168 3.18 8.60 -16.96
C ASN A 168 3.71 8.18 -18.35
N SER A 169 5.03 8.12 -18.55
CA SER A 169 5.63 7.67 -19.82
C SER A 169 5.32 6.19 -20.11
N GLU A 170 5.22 5.37 -19.07
CA GLU A 170 4.80 3.97 -19.12
C GLU A 170 3.26 3.81 -19.16
N ARG A 171 2.52 4.91 -19.38
CA ARG A 171 1.05 4.96 -19.50
C ARG A 171 0.29 4.48 -18.26
N VAL A 172 0.94 4.50 -17.10
CA VAL A 172 0.30 4.24 -15.80
C VAL A 172 -0.18 5.58 -15.24
N LYS A 173 -1.47 5.69 -14.93
CA LYS A 173 -2.05 6.92 -14.38
C LYS A 173 -1.79 7.00 -12.87
N PRO A 174 -1.16 8.08 -12.36
CA PRO A 174 -1.05 8.32 -10.93
C PRO A 174 -2.44 8.43 -10.28
N THR A 175 -2.57 7.95 -9.04
CA THR A 175 -3.80 8.12 -8.26
C THR A 175 -3.83 9.50 -7.60
N LEU A 176 -4.99 9.92 -7.09
CA LEU A 176 -5.10 11.18 -6.34
C LEU A 176 -4.12 11.22 -5.16
N THR A 177 -3.96 10.09 -4.47
CA THR A 177 -2.98 9.90 -3.39
C THR A 177 -1.54 10.07 -3.85
N THR A 178 -1.16 9.58 -5.03
CA THR A 178 0.19 9.80 -5.59
C THR A 178 0.45 11.27 -5.91
N LEU A 179 -0.57 11.96 -6.43
CA LEU A 179 -0.45 13.38 -6.81
C LEU A 179 -0.38 14.28 -5.58
N SER A 180 -1.22 14.04 -4.58
CA SER A 180 -1.19 14.80 -3.32
C SER A 180 0.12 14.59 -2.57
N SER A 181 0.61 13.36 -2.47
CA SER A 181 1.92 13.08 -1.85
C SER A 181 3.05 13.79 -2.58
N SER A 182 3.10 13.71 -3.91
CA SER A 182 4.12 14.40 -4.71
C SER A 182 4.09 15.91 -4.51
N LEU A 183 2.90 16.52 -4.45
CA LEU A 183 2.73 17.95 -4.18
C LEU A 183 3.21 18.34 -2.77
N MET A 184 2.87 17.55 -1.75
CA MET A 184 3.33 17.79 -0.38
C MET A 184 4.85 17.77 -0.28
N VAL A 185 5.52 16.83 -0.96
CA VAL A 185 6.99 16.75 -0.97
C VAL A 185 7.57 17.96 -1.68
N CYS A 186 7.02 18.37 -2.83
CA CYS A 186 7.44 19.59 -3.52
C CYS A 186 7.26 20.84 -2.65
N SER A 187 6.16 20.91 -1.90
CA SER A 187 5.87 22.01 -0.98
C SER A 187 6.89 22.08 0.15
N ARG A 188 7.14 20.96 0.83
CA ARG A 188 8.10 20.87 1.95
C ARG A 188 9.53 21.20 1.52
N SER A 189 9.90 20.85 0.29
CA SER A 189 11.22 21.15 -0.27
C SER A 189 11.29 22.50 -1.01
N ALA A 190 10.23 23.32 -0.98
CA ALA A 190 10.11 24.59 -1.72
C ALA A 190 10.45 24.48 -3.22
N ARG A 191 10.10 23.36 -3.85
CA ARG A 191 10.42 23.02 -5.24
C ARG A 191 9.29 23.41 -6.20
N LEU A 192 9.28 24.70 -6.58
CA LEU A 192 8.23 25.28 -7.39
C LEU A 192 8.10 24.65 -8.79
N LEU A 193 9.21 24.33 -9.46
CA LEU A 193 9.19 23.80 -10.83
C LEU A 193 8.56 22.41 -10.87
N GLU A 194 8.95 21.56 -9.95
CA GLU A 194 8.41 20.21 -9.76
C GLU A 194 6.93 20.25 -9.34
N GLY A 195 6.57 21.12 -8.40
CA GLY A 195 5.18 21.29 -8.00
C GLY A 195 4.30 21.78 -9.16
N LYS A 196 4.80 22.69 -10.00
CA LYS A 196 4.12 23.13 -11.24
C LYS A 196 3.99 22.01 -12.27
N PHE A 197 4.95 21.10 -12.35
CA PHE A 197 4.82 19.91 -13.20
C PHE A 197 3.61 19.07 -12.78
N VAL A 198 3.46 18.77 -11.48
CA VAL A 198 2.32 17.99 -10.96
C VAL A 198 1.00 18.73 -11.16
N HIS A 199 0.97 20.03 -10.89
CA HIS A 199 -0.23 20.84 -11.12
C HIS A 199 -0.61 20.90 -12.62
N GLY A 200 0.36 21.08 -13.51
CA GLY A 200 0.14 21.02 -14.95
C GLY A 200 -0.38 19.66 -15.41
N TYR A 201 0.12 18.56 -14.80
CA TYR A 201 -0.40 17.21 -15.05
C TYR A 201 -1.88 17.09 -14.66
N ILE A 202 -2.28 17.60 -13.49
CA ILE A 202 -3.67 17.60 -13.01
C ILE A 202 -4.59 18.33 -14.01
N ILE A 203 -4.20 19.54 -14.43
CA ILE A 203 -4.97 20.35 -15.39
C ILE A 203 -5.08 19.63 -16.74
N ARG A 204 -3.95 19.18 -17.29
CA ARG A 204 -3.88 18.56 -18.62
C ARG A 204 -4.74 17.30 -18.71
N ASN A 205 -4.83 16.53 -17.63
CA ASN A 205 -5.60 15.29 -17.57
C ASN A 205 -7.03 15.47 -17.03
N ARG A 206 -7.48 16.72 -16.80
CA ARG A 206 -8.82 17.04 -16.28
C ARG A 206 -9.16 16.30 -14.98
N ILE A 207 -8.15 16.11 -14.12
CA ILE A 207 -8.32 15.45 -12.83
C ILE A 207 -9.01 16.44 -11.89
N GLN A 208 -10.16 16.05 -11.33
CA GLN A 208 -10.88 16.86 -10.35
C GLN A 208 -10.12 16.85 -9.02
N PRO A 209 -9.57 17.99 -8.57
CA PRO A 209 -8.84 18.06 -7.31
C PRO A 209 -9.76 17.83 -6.12
N ASP A 210 -9.40 16.89 -5.25
CA ASP A 210 -10.05 16.73 -3.96
C ASP A 210 -9.52 17.76 -2.94
N VAL A 211 -9.99 17.64 -1.69
CA VAL A 211 -9.55 18.53 -0.60
C VAL A 211 -8.05 18.45 -0.39
N PHE A 212 -7.47 17.25 -0.51
CA PHE A 212 -6.05 17.03 -0.25
C PHE A 212 -5.18 17.67 -1.32
N ILE A 213 -5.50 17.46 -2.61
CA ILE A 213 -4.77 18.08 -3.71
C ILE A 213 -4.85 19.61 -3.63
N ASN A 214 -6.05 20.15 -3.40
CA ASN A 214 -6.25 21.59 -3.28
C ASN A 214 -5.43 22.20 -2.14
N ASN A 215 -5.43 21.56 -0.97
CA ASN A 215 -4.60 22.00 0.16
C ASN A 215 -3.12 21.92 -0.17
N SER A 216 -2.65 20.82 -0.77
CA SER A 216 -1.24 20.65 -1.13
C SER A 216 -0.79 21.66 -2.19
N LEU A 217 -1.65 22.04 -3.14
CA LEU A 217 -1.36 23.06 -4.13
C LEU A 217 -1.26 24.47 -3.52
N MET A 218 -2.18 24.81 -2.60
CA MET A 218 -2.11 26.09 -1.88
C MET A 218 -0.83 26.16 -1.02
N ASP A 219 -0.57 25.13 -0.21
CA ASP A 219 0.64 25.04 0.63
C ASP A 219 1.93 25.14 -0.22
N LEU A 220 1.99 24.43 -1.35
CA LEU A 220 3.10 24.52 -2.31
C LEU A 220 3.36 25.96 -2.74
N TYR A 221 2.32 26.67 -3.18
CA TYR A 221 2.49 28.01 -3.69
C TYR A 221 2.79 29.04 -2.61
N PHE A 222 2.22 28.90 -1.41
CA PHE A 222 2.61 29.71 -0.25
C PHE A 222 4.09 29.53 0.10
N LYS A 223 4.54 28.29 0.31
CA LYS A 223 5.94 27.99 0.66
C LYS A 223 6.94 28.37 -0.43
N CYS A 224 6.52 28.40 -1.69
CA CYS A 224 7.35 28.88 -2.79
C CYS A 224 7.27 30.40 -3.03
N GLY A 225 6.61 31.17 -2.15
CA GLY A 225 6.49 32.62 -2.28
C GLY A 225 5.65 33.07 -3.48
N ARG A 226 4.65 32.28 -3.87
CA ARG A 226 3.73 32.52 -4.99
C ARG A 226 2.29 32.68 -4.50
N VAL A 227 2.09 33.58 -3.54
CA VAL A 227 0.81 33.84 -2.87
C VAL A 227 -0.35 34.05 -3.85
N GLY A 228 -0.17 34.85 -4.90
CA GLY A 228 -1.22 35.08 -5.90
C GLY A 228 -1.71 33.81 -6.61
N LEU A 229 -0.85 32.79 -6.79
CA LEU A 229 -1.27 31.49 -7.34
C LEU A 229 -2.05 30.66 -6.32
N ALA A 230 -1.67 30.73 -5.03
CA ALA A 230 -2.43 30.09 -3.95
C ALA A 230 -3.84 30.71 -3.83
N GLU A 231 -3.93 32.04 -3.86
CA GLU A 231 -5.22 32.75 -3.84
C GLU A 231 -6.12 32.40 -5.02
N ASN A 232 -5.54 32.27 -6.22
CA ASN A 232 -6.31 31.87 -7.41
C ASN A 232 -6.90 30.48 -7.24
N ILE A 233 -6.15 29.54 -6.66
CA ILE A 233 -6.66 28.21 -6.33
C ILE A 233 -7.78 28.32 -5.29
N PHE A 234 -7.57 29.06 -4.20
CA PHE A 234 -8.58 29.25 -3.16
C PHE A 234 -9.91 29.82 -3.70
N LYS A 235 -9.85 30.76 -4.65
CA LYS A 235 -11.03 31.35 -5.30
C LYS A 235 -11.84 30.33 -6.11
N LEU A 236 -11.18 29.32 -6.69
CA LEU A 236 -11.81 28.31 -7.55
C LEU A 236 -12.43 27.15 -6.76
N ILE A 237 -12.12 27.02 -5.47
CA ILE A 237 -12.57 25.91 -4.63
C ILE A 237 -13.91 26.23 -3.96
N PRO A 238 -14.84 25.24 -3.81
CA PRO A 238 -16.03 25.42 -3.00
C PRO A 238 -15.68 25.77 -1.54
N LYS A 239 -16.09 26.96 -1.10
CA LYS A 239 -15.79 27.52 0.24
C LYS A 239 -16.53 26.83 1.39
N SER A 240 -17.10 25.65 1.16
CA SER A 240 -17.91 24.90 2.12
C SER A 240 -17.08 24.13 3.16
N LYS A 241 -15.76 24.04 3.01
CA LYS A 241 -14.89 23.28 3.94
C LYS A 241 -13.93 24.21 4.70
N VAL A 242 -13.93 24.08 6.03
CA VAL A 242 -13.10 24.88 6.97
C VAL A 242 -11.60 24.72 6.69
N VAL A 243 -11.17 23.54 6.24
CA VAL A 243 -9.75 23.24 6.00
C VAL A 243 -9.10 24.23 5.01
N TYR A 244 -9.84 24.70 4.00
CA TYR A 244 -9.31 25.65 3.03
C TYR A 244 -8.98 27.01 3.66
N TRP A 245 -9.79 27.46 4.62
CA TRP A 245 -9.57 28.72 5.33
C TRP A 245 -8.36 28.64 6.25
N ASN A 246 -8.17 27.51 6.94
CA ASN A 246 -7.01 27.31 7.80
C ASN A 246 -5.70 27.44 7.01
N VAL A 247 -5.63 26.82 5.82
CA VAL A 247 -4.44 26.91 4.95
C VAL A 247 -4.18 28.34 4.50
N MET A 248 -5.24 29.10 4.13
CA MET A 248 -5.10 30.50 3.72
C MET A 248 -4.68 31.44 4.86
N ILE A 249 -5.07 31.16 6.11
CA ILE A 249 -4.70 31.97 7.27
C ILE A 249 -3.25 31.67 7.70
N SER A 250 -2.81 30.42 7.55
CA SER A 250 -1.47 29.98 7.97
C SER A 250 -0.37 30.23 6.94
N GLY A 251 -0.72 30.37 5.66
CA GLY A 251 0.21 30.50 4.53
C GLY A 251 0.57 31.95 4.24
#